data_AF-A0A351G4W0-F1
#
_entry.id   AF-A0A351G4W0-F1
#
_cell.length_a   1.000
_cell.length_b   1.000
_cell.length_c   1.000
_cell.angle_alpha   90.00
_cell.angle_beta   90.00
_cell.angle_gamma   90.00
#
_symmetry.space_group_name_H-M   'P 1'
#
loop_
_entity.id
_entity.type
_entity.pdbx_description
1 polymer ?
#
loop_
_entity_poly.entity_id
_entity_poly.type
_entity_poly.pdbx_seq_one_letter_code
_entity_poly.pdbx_strand_id
1 'polypeptide(L)'
;MKLPAFFVLIFTGMLVIGCSNQIPPQPATPTPPVIPIQAPETANADILHVRAVEEQDRTWTFHVTVSHPDTGWEDYADGWDIVLPDGTAALPDPTSPFTRLLTHPHENEQPFTRSQSGIVLPPEVKFVTVRAHDLVHGFGGQEVTVFLDQANGLSFEVERQDLAQMQAVMGLTQQRLDGNRFQAGQIDLLSSQPLDIPLAGIPAWVVGTATEYGVTFWVAALQDGRIQAFQVGDQGFQSLELSTSQLPGGMPPALLLNEQPVILNSRAQNLAEFSHPIQTETGSLAFISSQGELVISGKDPVQTDQLDALLDGRILSDGRGQFLLLSNPSASYAHGVLGDSLEAKSVSLLDASGALLQKITIPGEQVIEGIAPIWADLDNDGLREIILTLSDRKNGAQLAVYSELGEVIALGESIGTGYRWRHQIAAAPFGPNREVELVDVLTPHLGGVVEFFQLQGAALVKVAEVPGYTSHVINSRNLDMAAAGDFNADGRVELLLPNQNLTELGLIQRNANGAEVLANLPLAGHLTSNLALVPLPGGQLAVAAGMDSSILRIWLP
;
A
#
# COMPACT_ATOMS: atom_id res chain seq x y z
N MET A 1 -50.79 16.01 -8.29
CA MET A 1 -51.98 15.63 -7.49
C MET A 1 -52.32 16.81 -6.59
N LYS A 2 -53.52 17.38 -6.74
CA LYS A 2 -53.90 18.73 -6.27
C LYS A 2 -54.45 18.72 -4.82
N LEU A 3 -54.20 19.81 -4.09
CA LEU A 3 -54.89 20.33 -2.89
C LEU A 3 -56.44 20.25 -2.98
N PRO A 4 -57.26 20.35 -1.89
CA PRO A 4 -57.20 21.47 -0.92
C PRO A 4 -57.64 21.21 0.55
N ALA A 5 -57.53 22.29 1.33
CA ALA A 5 -57.90 22.49 2.73
C ALA A 5 -59.35 22.95 2.94
N PHE A 6 -59.82 22.79 4.19
CA PHE A 6 -60.67 23.66 5.05
C PHE A 6 -61.79 22.89 5.78
N PHE A 7 -61.85 22.99 7.12
CA PHE A 7 -63.02 23.50 7.85
C PHE A 7 -62.69 23.76 9.33
N VAL A 8 -63.16 24.91 9.83
CA VAL A 8 -63.13 25.39 11.21
C VAL A 8 -64.41 24.95 11.93
N LEU A 9 -64.36 24.60 13.22
CA LEU A 9 -65.50 24.77 14.13
C LEU A 9 -65.07 24.93 15.60
N ILE A 10 -65.61 25.98 16.21
CA ILE A 10 -65.53 26.41 17.61
C ILE A 10 -66.57 25.62 18.42
N PHE A 11 -66.30 25.28 19.70
CA PHE A 11 -67.33 25.31 20.77
C PHE A 11 -66.72 25.34 22.18
N THR A 12 -67.39 26.09 23.06
CA THR A 12 -67.04 26.46 24.44
C THR A 12 -67.99 25.80 25.45
N GLY A 13 -67.54 25.57 26.69
CA GLY A 13 -68.35 25.23 27.89
C GLY A 13 -68.07 23.81 28.44
N MET A 14 -68.02 23.51 29.75
CA MET A 14 -68.65 24.11 30.93
C MET A 14 -68.04 23.52 32.24
N LEU A 15 -68.15 24.26 33.35
CA LEU A 15 -67.67 24.01 34.72
C LEU A 15 -68.58 23.06 35.53
N VAL A 16 -68.02 22.21 36.42
CA VAL A 16 -68.73 21.63 37.59
C VAL A 16 -67.81 21.54 38.81
N ILE A 17 -68.33 21.97 39.98
CA ILE A 17 -67.74 22.00 41.32
C ILE A 17 -68.32 20.83 42.15
N GLY A 18 -67.54 20.24 43.07
CA GLY A 18 -68.04 19.28 44.06
C GLY A 18 -67.11 19.09 45.27
N CYS A 19 -67.66 19.28 46.47
CA CYS A 19 -67.03 19.50 47.78
C CYS A 19 -66.54 18.24 48.53
N SER A 20 -65.69 18.40 49.56
CA SER A 20 -65.83 17.64 50.81
C SER A 20 -65.15 18.32 52.03
N ASN A 21 -65.80 18.15 53.19
CA ASN A 21 -65.61 18.84 54.47
C ASN A 21 -64.48 18.25 55.34
N GLN A 22 -63.88 19.13 56.15
CA GLN A 22 -62.86 18.84 57.17
C GLN A 22 -63.47 18.33 58.50
N ILE A 23 -62.71 17.51 59.22
CA ILE A 23 -62.88 17.17 60.65
C ILE A 23 -61.65 17.75 61.41
N PRO A 24 -61.82 18.40 62.58
CA PRO A 24 -60.72 19.08 63.28
C PRO A 24 -59.86 18.12 64.14
N PRO A 25 -58.57 18.46 64.39
CA PRO A 25 -57.64 17.59 65.10
C PRO A 25 -57.67 17.75 66.63
N GLN A 26 -57.28 16.68 67.33
CA GLN A 26 -56.97 16.64 68.76
C GLN A 26 -55.52 17.16 69.01
N PRO A 27 -55.22 17.80 70.16
CA PRO A 27 -53.88 18.31 70.42
C PRO A 27 -52.95 17.22 70.96
N ALA A 28 -51.76 17.10 70.36
CA ALA A 28 -50.65 16.32 70.87
C ALA A 28 -49.53 17.24 71.39
N THR A 29 -48.89 16.79 72.46
CA THR A 29 -47.81 17.37 73.28
C THR A 29 -46.50 17.64 72.51
N PRO A 30 -45.63 18.54 73.01
CA PRO A 30 -44.41 18.94 72.30
C PRO A 30 -43.34 17.85 72.31
N THR A 31 -42.83 17.52 71.13
CA THR A 31 -41.65 16.68 70.90
C THR A 31 -40.39 17.57 70.88
N PRO A 32 -39.26 17.17 71.49
CA PRO A 32 -38.02 17.95 71.44
C PRO A 32 -37.49 18.08 70.00
N PRO A 33 -36.66 19.09 69.69
CA PRO A 33 -36.21 19.34 68.33
C PRO A 33 -35.37 18.17 67.81
N VAL A 34 -35.77 17.63 66.66
CA VAL A 34 -34.96 16.72 65.86
C VAL A 34 -33.93 17.57 65.12
N ILE A 35 -32.65 17.33 65.39
CA ILE A 35 -31.57 17.79 64.52
C ILE A 35 -31.58 16.86 63.30
N PRO A 36 -31.71 17.36 62.06
CA PRO A 36 -31.60 16.52 60.88
C PRO A 36 -30.16 16.01 60.79
N ILE A 37 -29.99 14.69 60.79
CA ILE A 37 -28.74 14.06 60.36
C ILE A 37 -28.79 14.08 58.83
N GLN A 38 -27.98 14.92 58.19
CA GLN A 38 -27.76 14.86 56.74
C GLN A 38 -27.21 13.46 56.42
N ALA A 39 -27.82 12.76 55.45
CA ALA A 39 -27.22 11.56 54.88
C ALA A 39 -25.85 11.95 54.29
N PRO A 40 -24.83 11.07 54.35
CA PRO A 40 -23.56 11.36 53.68
C PRO A 40 -23.85 11.56 52.18
N GLU A 41 -23.47 12.73 51.66
CA GLU A 41 -23.47 12.97 50.23
C GLU A 41 -22.42 12.05 49.60
N THR A 42 -22.81 11.41 48.50
CA THR A 42 -21.95 10.48 47.74
C THR A 42 -21.31 11.25 46.60
N ALA A 43 -20.05 10.95 46.27
CA ALA A 43 -19.37 11.52 45.11
C ALA A 43 -20.25 11.40 43.85
N ASN A 44 -20.42 12.53 43.15
CA ASN A 44 -21.42 12.73 42.11
C ASN A 44 -20.84 13.39 40.84
N ALA A 45 -19.54 13.23 40.60
CA ALA A 45 -18.89 13.69 39.38
C ALA A 45 -19.10 12.68 38.24
N ASP A 46 -19.99 12.99 37.31
CA ASP A 46 -20.36 12.09 36.21
C ASP A 46 -19.47 12.31 34.97
N ILE A 47 -19.00 11.22 34.37
CA ILE A 47 -18.46 11.22 33.00
C ILE A 47 -19.63 11.01 32.02
N LEU A 48 -19.91 12.03 31.21
CA LEU A 48 -21.01 11.99 30.24
C LEU A 48 -20.57 11.47 28.87
N HIS A 49 -19.36 11.83 28.45
CA HIS A 49 -18.82 11.45 27.14
C HIS A 49 -17.29 11.44 27.14
N VAL A 50 -16.69 10.52 26.38
CA VAL A 50 -15.25 10.46 26.15
C VAL A 50 -14.93 10.37 24.67
N ARG A 51 -14.16 11.32 24.15
CA ARG A 51 -13.54 11.23 22.83
C ARG A 51 -12.07 10.88 23.00
N ALA A 52 -11.67 9.68 22.61
CA ALA A 52 -10.28 9.22 22.67
C ALA A 52 -9.65 9.31 21.28
N VAL A 53 -8.49 9.94 21.17
CA VAL A 53 -7.73 10.10 19.93
C VAL A 53 -6.39 9.39 20.05
N GLU A 54 -6.10 8.41 19.21
CA GLU A 54 -4.74 7.84 19.08
C GLU A 54 -3.94 8.71 18.11
N GLU A 55 -2.79 9.22 18.55
CA GLU A 55 -1.89 10.06 17.77
C GLU A 55 -0.85 9.20 17.01
N GLN A 56 -0.20 9.78 15.99
CA GLN A 56 0.78 9.08 15.13
C GLN A 56 1.97 8.45 15.90
N ASP A 57 2.33 9.01 17.05
CA ASP A 57 3.41 8.52 17.90
C ASP A 57 2.96 7.40 18.89
N ARG A 58 1.73 6.90 18.72
CA ARG A 58 1.06 5.91 19.57
C ARG A 58 0.77 6.38 21.00
N THR A 59 0.80 7.69 21.23
CA THR A 59 0.22 8.27 22.44
C THR A 59 -1.27 8.56 22.24
N TRP A 60 -2.00 8.71 23.34
CA TRP A 60 -3.43 8.98 23.33
C TRP A 60 -3.73 10.37 23.87
N THR A 61 -4.70 11.03 23.23
CA THR A 61 -5.36 12.23 23.71
C THR A 61 -6.79 11.90 24.10
N PHE A 62 -7.15 12.10 25.37
CA PHE A 62 -8.52 11.91 25.85
C PHE A 62 -9.18 13.27 26.06
N HIS A 63 -10.34 13.49 25.44
CA HIS A 63 -11.25 14.60 25.71
C HIS A 63 -12.42 14.06 26.53
N VAL A 64 -12.52 14.49 27.79
CA VAL A 64 -13.47 13.94 28.76
C VAL A 64 -14.47 15.02 29.14
N THR A 65 -15.75 14.73 28.94
CA THR A 65 -16.87 15.59 29.34
C THR A 65 -17.37 15.18 30.72
N VAL A 66 -17.22 16.09 31.68
CA VAL A 66 -17.56 15.91 33.09
C VAL A 66 -18.80 16.76 33.43
N SER A 67 -19.65 16.23 34.29
CA SER A 67 -20.77 16.95 34.91
C SER A 67 -20.70 16.79 36.42
N HIS A 68 -20.62 17.91 37.13
CA HIS A 68 -20.62 17.94 38.59
C HIS A 68 -21.38 19.18 39.08
N PRO A 69 -22.20 19.09 40.14
CA PRO A 69 -22.94 20.24 40.66
C PRO A 69 -22.04 21.13 41.53
N ASP A 70 -21.00 21.72 40.93
CA ASP A 70 -20.07 22.59 41.64
C ASP A 70 -20.80 23.69 42.43
N THR A 71 -20.39 23.93 43.68
CA THR A 71 -20.95 25.01 44.53
C THR A 71 -19.92 26.06 44.95
N GLY A 72 -18.73 26.01 44.35
CA GLY A 72 -17.61 26.91 44.64
C GLY A 72 -16.31 26.15 44.88
N TRP A 73 -15.37 26.80 45.54
CA TRP A 73 -14.05 26.24 45.83
C TRP A 73 -14.09 25.12 46.86
N GLU A 74 -15.18 25.04 47.60
CA GLU A 74 -15.42 24.08 48.65
C GLU A 74 -15.93 22.72 48.12
N ASP A 75 -16.48 22.68 46.91
CA ASP A 75 -17.07 21.47 46.31
C ASP A 75 -17.14 21.60 44.78
N TYR A 76 -16.22 20.91 44.09
CA TYR A 76 -16.14 20.84 42.64
C TYR A 76 -15.40 19.56 42.18
N ALA A 77 -15.54 19.21 40.91
CA ALA A 77 -14.73 18.15 40.31
C ALA A 77 -13.27 18.59 40.10
N ASP A 78 -12.32 18.02 40.86
CA ASP A 78 -10.91 18.41 40.86
C ASP A 78 -10.02 17.51 39.98
N GLY A 79 -10.56 16.44 39.39
CA GLY A 79 -9.80 15.63 38.44
C GLY A 79 -10.57 14.50 37.79
N TRP A 80 -9.92 13.83 36.84
CA TRP A 80 -10.39 12.58 36.26
C TRP A 80 -9.23 11.66 35.85
N ASP A 81 -9.52 10.37 35.83
CA ASP A 81 -8.58 9.29 35.53
C ASP A 81 -8.99 8.47 34.31
N ILE A 82 -7.99 8.01 33.56
CA ILE A 82 -8.09 6.89 32.63
C ILE A 82 -7.54 5.65 33.34
N VAL A 83 -8.41 4.70 33.67
CA VAL A 83 -8.08 3.51 34.46
C VAL A 83 -7.90 2.31 33.54
N LEU A 84 -6.75 1.64 33.67
CA LEU A 84 -6.40 0.42 32.95
C LEU A 84 -7.19 -0.79 33.48
N PRO A 85 -7.26 -1.90 32.72
CA PRO A 85 -7.95 -3.12 33.16
C PRO A 85 -7.44 -3.73 34.48
N ASP A 86 -6.19 -3.43 34.86
CA ASP A 86 -5.61 -3.86 36.13
C ASP A 86 -5.96 -2.95 37.33
N GLY A 87 -6.71 -1.87 37.08
CA GLY A 87 -7.15 -0.89 38.07
C GLY A 87 -6.19 0.27 38.31
N THR A 88 -5.06 0.34 37.61
CA THR A 88 -4.11 1.45 37.72
C THR A 88 -4.51 2.63 36.84
N ALA A 89 -4.21 3.87 37.25
CA ALA A 89 -4.48 5.07 36.46
C ALA A 89 -3.30 5.36 35.50
N ALA A 90 -3.60 5.67 34.25
CA ALA A 90 -2.63 6.12 33.25
C ALA A 90 -2.33 7.61 33.46
N LEU A 91 -1.25 7.91 34.17
CA LEU A 91 -0.83 9.27 34.50
C LEU A 91 0.14 9.84 33.46
N PRO A 92 0.04 11.13 33.09
CA PRO A 92 1.01 11.77 32.20
C PRO A 92 2.40 11.92 32.84
N ASP A 93 2.46 12.00 34.18
CA ASP A 93 3.70 11.97 34.97
C ASP A 93 3.44 11.17 36.27
N PRO A 94 4.38 10.33 36.75
CA PRO A 94 4.21 9.51 37.95
C PRO A 94 3.87 10.26 39.25
N THR A 95 4.11 11.57 39.29
CA THR A 95 3.79 12.43 40.45
C THR A 95 2.45 13.15 40.33
N SER A 96 1.76 13.00 39.20
CA SER A 96 0.44 13.61 38.98
C SER A 96 -0.62 12.96 39.89
N PRO A 97 -1.52 13.75 40.50
CA PRO A 97 -2.58 13.20 41.35
C PRO A 97 -3.69 12.49 40.56
N PHE A 98 -3.86 12.85 39.29
CA PHE A 98 -4.87 12.31 38.36
C PHE A 98 -4.30 12.23 36.94
N THR A 99 -4.96 11.51 36.04
CA THR A 99 -4.65 11.63 34.60
C THR A 99 -4.79 13.09 34.15
N ARG A 100 -5.83 13.79 34.63
CA ARG A 100 -5.99 15.23 34.45
C ARG A 100 -6.44 15.91 35.74
N LEU A 101 -5.62 16.82 36.25
CA LEU A 101 -5.98 17.72 37.34
C LEU A 101 -6.80 18.91 36.83
N LEU A 102 -7.85 19.28 37.58
CA LEU A 102 -8.69 20.44 37.39
C LEU A 102 -8.48 21.39 38.58
N THR A 103 -8.20 22.66 38.30
CA THR A 103 -7.64 23.59 39.31
C THR A 103 -8.61 24.68 39.78
N HIS A 104 -9.84 24.66 39.27
CA HIS A 104 -10.87 25.62 39.64
C HIS A 104 -12.28 25.03 39.42
N PRO A 105 -13.30 25.55 40.13
CA PRO A 105 -14.69 25.21 39.89
C PRO A 105 -15.19 25.69 38.50
N HIS A 106 -16.11 24.93 37.93
CA HIS A 106 -16.73 25.14 36.62
C HIS A 106 -18.26 25.39 36.73
N GLU A 107 -18.72 26.05 37.81
CA GLU A 107 -20.15 26.31 38.12
C GLU A 107 -20.99 26.80 36.92
N ASN A 108 -20.41 27.66 36.08
CA ASN A 108 -21.10 28.30 34.94
C ASN A 108 -20.80 27.63 33.59
N GLU A 109 -20.15 26.46 33.60
CA GLU A 109 -19.66 25.74 32.41
C GLU A 109 -20.12 24.27 32.40
N GLN A 110 -21.15 23.90 33.18
CA GLN A 110 -21.59 22.50 33.26
C GLN A 110 -22.51 22.10 32.09
N PRO A 111 -22.30 20.93 31.44
CA PRO A 111 -21.11 20.07 31.53
C PRO A 111 -19.93 20.67 30.76
N PHE A 112 -18.70 20.41 31.23
CA PHE A 112 -17.48 20.92 30.59
C PHE A 112 -16.62 19.76 30.05
N THR A 113 -15.84 20.06 29.01
CA THR A 113 -14.86 19.10 28.45
C THR A 113 -13.44 19.58 28.73
N ARG A 114 -12.58 18.68 29.23
CA ARG A 114 -11.14 18.93 29.34
C ARG A 114 -10.35 17.79 28.73
N SER A 115 -9.15 18.11 28.28
CA SER A 115 -8.34 17.20 27.48
C SER A 115 -6.98 16.97 28.11
N GLN A 116 -6.48 15.75 27.97
CA GLN A 116 -5.12 15.37 28.32
C GLN A 116 -4.51 14.56 27.18
N SER A 117 -3.39 15.05 26.65
CA SER A 117 -2.59 14.37 25.62
C SER A 117 -1.36 13.69 26.23
N GLY A 118 -0.68 12.88 25.41
CA GLY A 118 0.55 12.18 25.78
C GLY A 118 0.32 10.99 26.70
N ILE A 119 -0.89 10.43 26.72
CA ILE A 119 -1.21 9.26 27.54
C ILE A 119 -0.66 8.01 26.86
N VAL A 120 0.26 7.33 27.54
CA VAL A 120 0.84 6.08 27.06
C VAL A 120 0.05 4.92 27.63
N LEU A 121 -0.50 4.08 26.76
CA LEU A 121 -1.20 2.85 27.14
C LEU A 121 -0.41 1.63 26.63
N PRO A 122 -0.32 0.52 27.39
CA PRO A 122 0.26 -0.72 26.87
C PRO A 122 -0.49 -1.22 25.62
N PRO A 123 0.20 -1.70 24.57
CA PRO A 123 -0.41 -2.09 23.29
C PRO A 123 -1.52 -3.16 23.39
N GLU A 124 -1.48 -3.98 24.44
CA GLU A 124 -2.44 -5.04 24.72
C GLU A 124 -3.78 -4.56 25.30
N VAL A 125 -3.85 -3.32 25.78
CA VAL A 125 -5.05 -2.77 26.42
C VAL A 125 -6.15 -2.55 25.38
N LYS A 126 -7.29 -3.22 25.57
CA LYS A 126 -8.46 -3.13 24.66
C LYS A 126 -9.55 -2.20 25.14
N PHE A 127 -9.58 -1.89 26.43
CA PHE A 127 -10.54 -0.96 26.99
C PHE A 127 -9.94 -0.25 28.20
N VAL A 128 -10.47 0.93 28.50
CA VAL A 128 -10.16 1.71 29.70
C VAL A 128 -11.45 2.21 30.34
N THR A 129 -11.41 2.46 31.63
CA THR A 129 -12.53 3.05 32.38
C THR A 129 -12.18 4.49 32.73
N VAL A 130 -13.06 5.43 32.41
CA VAL A 130 -12.91 6.85 32.71
C VAL A 130 -13.81 7.22 33.88
N ARG A 131 -13.23 7.85 34.90
CA ARG A 131 -13.92 8.26 36.13
C ARG A 131 -13.51 9.66 36.56
N ALA A 132 -14.43 10.42 37.15
CA ALA A 132 -14.14 11.74 37.73
C ALA A 132 -14.05 11.68 39.25
N HIS A 133 -13.34 12.66 39.81
CA HIS A 133 -13.14 12.85 41.23
C HIS A 133 -13.82 14.15 41.68
N ASP A 134 -14.63 14.03 42.74
CA ASP A 134 -15.22 15.11 43.51
C ASP A 134 -14.27 15.44 44.66
N LEU A 135 -13.94 16.73 44.84
CA LEU A 135 -12.98 17.20 45.85
C LEU A 135 -13.33 16.77 47.29
N VAL A 136 -14.62 16.70 47.63
CA VAL A 136 -15.13 16.43 48.98
C VAL A 136 -15.30 14.94 49.20
N HIS A 137 -15.86 14.24 48.21
CA HIS A 137 -16.37 12.88 48.37
C HIS A 137 -15.54 11.81 47.64
N GLY A 138 -14.56 12.21 46.82
CA GLY A 138 -13.66 11.34 46.11
C GLY A 138 -14.19 10.86 44.74
N PHE A 139 -13.75 9.70 44.28
CA PHE A 139 -14.28 9.10 43.05
C PHE A 139 -15.72 8.59 43.25
N GLY A 140 -16.60 8.90 42.32
CA GLY A 140 -17.98 8.43 42.28
C GLY A 140 -18.71 9.00 41.07
N GLY A 141 -20.04 8.89 41.03
CA GLY A 141 -20.83 9.23 39.85
C GLY A 141 -20.74 8.18 38.74
N GLN A 142 -21.18 8.57 37.54
CA GLN A 142 -21.17 7.76 36.34
C GLN A 142 -19.76 7.63 35.76
N GLU A 143 -19.30 6.40 35.54
CA GLU A 143 -18.08 6.10 34.79
C GLU A 143 -18.41 5.68 33.35
N VAL A 144 -17.45 5.89 32.43
CA VAL A 144 -17.56 5.45 31.03
C VAL A 144 -16.47 4.44 30.72
N THR A 145 -16.85 3.27 30.23
CA THR A 145 -15.89 2.31 29.64
C THR A 145 -15.72 2.63 28.16
N VAL A 146 -14.49 2.92 27.75
CA VAL A 146 -14.08 3.16 26.36
C VAL A 146 -13.44 1.88 25.85
N PHE A 147 -14.07 1.24 24.87
CA PHE A 147 -13.47 0.13 24.13
C PHE A 147 -12.59 0.71 23.03
N LEU A 148 -11.27 0.66 23.22
CA LEU A 148 -10.30 1.30 22.31
C LEU A 148 -10.30 0.66 20.93
N ASP A 149 -10.76 -0.58 20.79
CA ASP A 149 -10.89 -1.30 19.53
C ASP A 149 -12.23 -1.06 18.80
N GLN A 150 -13.10 -0.19 19.34
CA GLN A 150 -14.38 0.18 18.73
C GLN A 150 -14.39 1.67 18.40
N ALA A 151 -14.84 2.03 17.19
CA ALA A 151 -14.89 3.42 16.76
C ALA A 151 -15.86 4.30 17.58
N ASN A 152 -16.91 3.73 18.16
CA ASN A 152 -17.87 4.45 19.00
C ASN A 152 -18.67 3.50 19.91
N GLY A 153 -19.22 4.08 20.97
CA GLY A 153 -20.22 3.48 21.85
C GLY A 153 -21.23 4.53 22.32
N LEU A 154 -22.12 4.17 23.25
CA LEU A 154 -23.21 5.06 23.71
C LEU A 154 -22.71 6.39 24.32
N SER A 155 -21.52 6.37 24.92
CA SER A 155 -20.95 7.52 25.66
C SER A 155 -19.48 7.74 25.31
N PHE A 156 -19.00 7.19 24.19
CA PHE A 156 -17.64 7.43 23.75
C PHE A 156 -17.48 7.36 22.24
N GLU A 157 -16.44 7.99 21.73
CA GLU A 157 -15.92 7.80 20.38
C GLU A 157 -14.41 7.61 20.43
N VAL A 158 -13.89 6.75 19.56
CA VAL A 158 -12.46 6.49 19.39
C VAL A 158 -12.10 6.88 17.98
N GLU A 159 -11.29 7.93 17.89
CA GLU A 159 -10.62 8.30 16.67
C GLU A 159 -9.22 7.75 16.75
N ARG A 160 -8.85 6.92 15.79
CA ARG A 160 -7.42 6.72 15.53
C ARG A 160 -7.10 7.75 14.47
N GLN A 161 -6.07 8.56 14.66
CA GLN A 161 -5.41 9.14 13.50
C GLN A 161 -4.77 7.97 12.75
N ASP A 162 -5.61 7.27 11.98
CA ASP A 162 -5.35 6.73 10.66
C ASP A 162 -6.53 5.85 10.22
N LEU A 163 -7.01 6.06 8.98
CA LEU A 163 -7.79 5.14 8.11
C LEU A 163 -8.55 5.86 6.96
N ALA A 164 -8.60 7.20 6.89
CA ALA A 164 -8.99 7.90 5.65
C ALA A 164 -7.82 7.98 4.62
N GLN A 165 -6.64 7.49 4.99
CA GLN A 165 -5.49 7.28 4.12
C GLN A 165 -4.81 5.95 4.47
N MET A 166 -5.51 4.80 4.37
CA MET A 166 -4.77 3.66 3.82
C MET A 166 -4.43 4.09 2.40
N GLN A 167 -3.20 4.59 2.20
CA GLN A 167 -2.75 4.83 0.85
C GLN A 167 -2.77 3.47 0.17
N ALA A 168 -3.67 3.33 -0.78
CA ALA A 168 -3.90 2.09 -1.49
C ALA A 168 -2.55 1.54 -1.99
N VAL A 169 -2.15 0.36 -1.52
CA VAL A 169 -0.84 -0.21 -1.86
C VAL A 169 -1.00 -1.15 -3.03
N MET A 170 -0.37 -0.78 -4.15
CA MET A 170 -0.38 -1.58 -5.37
C MET A 170 0.69 -2.67 -5.34
N GLY A 171 0.30 -3.87 -5.75
CA GLY A 171 1.19 -4.98 -6.10
C GLY A 171 1.16 -5.22 -7.61
N LEU A 172 2.31 -5.14 -8.26
CA LEU A 172 2.47 -5.29 -9.71
C LEU A 172 3.49 -6.38 -10.03
N THR A 173 3.41 -7.01 -11.21
CA THR A 173 4.37 -8.04 -11.62
C THR A 173 5.75 -7.43 -11.88
N GLN A 174 5.79 -6.23 -12.46
CA GLN A 174 7.01 -5.45 -12.70
C GLN A 174 7.53 -4.72 -11.46
N GLN A 175 6.99 -5.02 -10.26
CA GLN A 175 7.35 -4.46 -8.95
C GLN A 175 6.98 -2.97 -8.79
N ARG A 176 7.46 -2.10 -9.68
CA ARG A 176 7.31 -0.64 -9.59
C ARG A 176 6.64 -0.03 -10.80
N LEU A 177 5.97 1.10 -10.56
CA LEU A 177 5.31 1.89 -11.60
C LEU A 177 6.29 2.57 -12.57
N ASP A 178 7.58 2.64 -12.26
CA ASP A 178 8.58 3.21 -13.16
C ASP A 178 9.24 2.17 -14.07
N GLY A 179 8.80 0.92 -14.01
CA GLY A 179 9.32 -0.19 -14.82
C GLY A 179 10.71 -0.67 -14.38
N ASN A 180 11.30 -0.04 -13.36
CA ASN A 180 12.59 -0.44 -12.80
C ASN A 180 12.39 -1.63 -11.85
N ARG A 181 13.01 -2.78 -12.13
CA ARG A 181 12.93 -3.98 -11.28
C ARG A 181 13.85 -3.89 -10.07
N PHE A 182 13.95 -2.70 -9.47
CA PHE A 182 14.75 -2.41 -8.27
C PHE A 182 13.84 -2.00 -7.12
N GLN A 183 13.84 -2.77 -6.05
CA GLN A 183 13.07 -2.47 -4.86
C GLN A 183 13.99 -2.14 -3.68
N ALA A 184 13.75 -0.99 -3.06
CA ALA A 184 14.43 -0.62 -1.83
C ALA A 184 13.89 -1.42 -0.63
N GLY A 185 14.78 -1.72 0.31
CA GLY A 185 14.54 -2.57 1.48
C GLY A 185 15.51 -3.74 1.49
N GLN A 186 15.44 -4.59 2.52
CA GLN A 186 16.37 -5.71 2.70
C GLN A 186 15.66 -6.99 3.14
N ILE A 187 16.23 -8.14 2.79
CA ILE A 187 15.92 -9.47 3.33
C ILE A 187 17.20 -10.31 3.27
N ASP A 188 17.47 -11.16 4.26
CA ASP A 188 18.56 -12.13 4.15
C ASP A 188 18.04 -13.47 3.60
N LEU A 189 18.13 -13.68 2.28
CA LEU A 189 17.70 -14.92 1.64
C LEU A 189 18.59 -16.12 1.98
N LEU A 190 19.79 -15.90 2.52
CA LEU A 190 20.72 -16.97 2.87
C LEU A 190 20.35 -17.62 4.21
N SER A 191 19.70 -16.88 5.10
CA SER A 191 19.24 -17.37 6.40
C SER A 191 17.72 -17.54 6.49
N SER A 192 16.93 -16.84 5.66
CA SER A 192 15.47 -16.94 5.63
C SER A 192 15.00 -18.37 5.32
N GLN A 193 13.99 -18.84 6.06
CA GLN A 193 13.33 -20.12 5.80
C GLN A 193 12.09 -19.87 4.92
N PRO A 194 12.07 -20.38 3.67
CA PRO A 194 10.93 -20.15 2.80
C PRO A 194 9.67 -20.88 3.28
N LEU A 195 8.53 -20.24 3.08
CA LEU A 195 7.20 -20.84 3.19
C LEU A 195 6.76 -21.32 1.79
N ASP A 196 6.52 -22.62 1.65
CA ASP A 196 5.96 -23.21 0.44
C ASP A 196 4.44 -23.43 0.59
N ILE A 197 3.67 -22.79 -0.27
CA ILE A 197 2.21 -22.90 -0.34
C ILE A 197 1.82 -23.74 -1.57
N PRO A 198 1.16 -24.90 -1.39
CA PRO A 198 0.66 -25.69 -2.50
C PRO A 198 -0.44 -24.96 -3.28
N LEU A 199 -0.34 -25.01 -4.60
CA LEU A 199 -1.31 -24.45 -5.55
C LEU A 199 -2.09 -25.56 -6.24
N ALA A 200 -3.27 -25.22 -6.77
CA ALA A 200 -4.13 -26.10 -7.54
C ALA A 200 -3.73 -26.21 -9.02
N GLY A 201 -2.58 -25.65 -9.39
CA GLY A 201 -2.03 -25.64 -10.75
C GLY A 201 -0.72 -24.84 -10.81
N ILE A 202 -0.19 -24.70 -12.02
CA ILE A 202 1.10 -24.03 -12.25
C ILE A 202 0.88 -22.51 -12.26
N PRO A 203 1.58 -21.74 -11.39
CA PRO A 203 1.50 -20.28 -11.38
C PRO A 203 2.20 -19.69 -12.62
N ALA A 204 1.51 -18.80 -13.33
CA ALA A 204 2.09 -17.99 -14.40
C ALA A 204 2.56 -16.62 -13.89
N TRP A 205 1.86 -16.06 -12.90
CA TRP A 205 2.16 -14.78 -12.29
C TRP A 205 1.96 -14.83 -10.78
N VAL A 206 2.76 -14.04 -10.06
CA VAL A 206 2.64 -13.81 -8.63
C VAL A 206 2.67 -12.30 -8.40
N VAL A 207 1.73 -11.79 -7.61
CA VAL A 207 1.76 -10.41 -7.10
C VAL A 207 1.50 -10.43 -5.61
N GLY A 208 2.11 -9.48 -4.91
CA GLY A 208 1.91 -9.33 -3.48
C GLY A 208 1.81 -7.87 -3.07
N THR A 209 1.30 -7.65 -1.86
CA THR A 209 1.19 -6.35 -1.21
C THR A 209 1.15 -6.57 0.30
N ALA A 210 1.34 -5.51 1.08
CA ALA A 210 1.35 -5.60 2.53
C ALA A 210 0.63 -4.43 3.18
N THR A 211 0.11 -4.68 4.38
CA THR A 211 -0.33 -3.61 5.27
C THR A 211 0.87 -2.90 5.89
N GLU A 212 0.64 -1.70 6.41
CA GLU A 212 1.60 -0.97 7.26
C GLU A 212 1.98 -1.71 8.57
N TYR A 213 1.27 -2.79 8.89
CA TYR A 213 1.56 -3.65 10.05
C TYR A 213 2.35 -4.92 9.68
N GLY A 214 2.75 -5.08 8.41
CA GLY A 214 3.55 -6.21 7.95
C GLY A 214 2.76 -7.47 7.61
N VAL A 215 1.42 -7.41 7.60
CA VAL A 215 0.59 -8.52 7.09
C VAL A 215 0.67 -8.51 5.57
N THR A 216 1.05 -9.63 4.97
CA THR A 216 1.21 -9.74 3.52
C THR A 216 0.04 -10.46 2.87
N PHE A 217 -0.29 -10.05 1.65
CA PHE A 217 -1.28 -10.66 0.79
C PHE A 217 -0.61 -11.05 -0.52
N TRP A 218 -0.80 -12.31 -0.93
CA TRP A 218 -0.19 -12.87 -2.13
C TRP A 218 -1.25 -13.46 -3.03
N VAL A 219 -1.09 -13.25 -4.33
CA VAL A 219 -1.99 -13.76 -5.36
C VAL A 219 -1.17 -14.50 -6.41
N ALA A 220 -1.52 -15.75 -6.65
CA ALA A 220 -1.02 -16.54 -7.76
C ALA A 220 -2.10 -16.63 -8.84
N ALA A 221 -1.79 -16.11 -10.04
CA ALA A 221 -2.59 -16.38 -11.24
C ALA A 221 -2.01 -17.58 -11.96
N LEU A 222 -2.81 -18.63 -12.10
CA LEU A 222 -2.40 -19.91 -12.69
C LEU A 222 -2.44 -19.84 -14.23
N GLN A 223 -1.72 -20.75 -14.89
CA GLN A 223 -1.68 -20.84 -16.36
C GLN A 223 -3.05 -21.04 -17.01
N ASP A 224 -4.01 -21.63 -16.30
CA ASP A 224 -5.39 -21.81 -16.76
C ASP A 224 -6.31 -20.60 -16.43
N GLY A 225 -5.74 -19.53 -15.89
CA GLY A 225 -6.42 -18.29 -15.56
C GLY A 225 -7.04 -18.26 -14.16
N ARG A 226 -7.13 -19.38 -13.43
CA ARG A 226 -7.65 -19.37 -12.05
C ARG A 226 -6.73 -18.55 -11.14
N ILE A 227 -7.31 -17.89 -10.16
CA ILE A 227 -6.59 -17.13 -9.14
C ILE A 227 -6.71 -17.85 -7.79
N GLN A 228 -5.59 -17.89 -7.05
CA GLN A 228 -5.58 -18.24 -5.64
C GLN A 228 -4.91 -17.12 -4.84
N ALA A 229 -5.50 -16.74 -3.71
CA ALA A 229 -5.00 -15.68 -2.86
C ALA A 229 -4.76 -16.17 -1.43
N PHE A 230 -3.78 -15.57 -0.76
CA PHE A 230 -3.33 -15.97 0.57
C PHE A 230 -3.01 -14.74 1.41
N GLN A 231 -3.46 -14.73 2.65
CA GLN A 231 -2.91 -13.88 3.70
C GLN A 231 -1.79 -14.64 4.39
N VAL A 232 -0.64 -14.01 4.58
CA VAL A 232 0.52 -14.62 5.22
C VAL A 232 1.04 -13.71 6.34
N GLY A 233 1.29 -14.31 7.50
CA GLY A 233 1.86 -13.66 8.68
C GLY A 233 2.51 -14.69 9.62
N ASP A 234 2.78 -14.30 10.87
CA ASP A 234 3.57 -15.09 11.83
C ASP A 234 3.03 -16.50 12.13
N GLN A 235 1.72 -16.70 11.99
CA GLN A 235 1.05 -17.98 12.26
C GLN A 235 0.95 -18.88 11.00
N GLY A 236 1.62 -18.52 9.91
CA GLY A 236 1.56 -19.21 8.63
C GLY A 236 0.66 -18.49 7.62
N PHE A 237 -0.07 -19.26 6.80
CA PHE A 237 -0.93 -18.71 5.75
C PHE A 237 -2.39 -19.12 5.90
N GLN A 238 -3.28 -18.29 5.36
CA GLN A 238 -4.70 -18.57 5.20
C GLN A 238 -5.13 -18.25 3.77
N SER A 239 -5.88 -19.15 3.15
CA SER A 239 -6.48 -18.88 1.83
C SER A 239 -7.54 -17.80 1.93
N LEU A 240 -7.59 -16.93 0.93
CA LEU A 240 -8.58 -15.88 0.78
C LEU A 240 -9.38 -16.06 -0.50
N GLU A 241 -10.69 -15.84 -0.41
CA GLU A 241 -11.55 -15.74 -1.58
C GLU A 241 -11.63 -14.28 -2.02
N LEU A 242 -11.13 -13.97 -3.22
CA LEU A 242 -11.24 -12.64 -3.81
C LEU A 242 -12.53 -12.52 -4.61
N SER A 243 -12.99 -11.29 -4.82
CA SER A 243 -14.13 -11.00 -5.71
C SER A 243 -13.90 -11.43 -7.16
N THR A 244 -12.64 -11.62 -7.55
CA THR A 244 -12.22 -12.10 -8.87
C THR A 244 -11.41 -13.37 -8.69
N SER A 245 -11.97 -14.49 -9.17
CA SER A 245 -11.36 -15.83 -9.06
C SER A 245 -10.73 -16.31 -10.37
N GLN A 246 -10.84 -15.54 -11.46
CA GLN A 246 -10.29 -15.89 -12.77
C GLN A 246 -9.89 -14.65 -13.58
N LEU A 247 -8.80 -14.77 -14.32
CA LEU A 247 -8.35 -13.86 -15.38
C LEU A 247 -8.21 -14.62 -16.70
N PRO A 248 -8.21 -13.92 -17.86
CA PRO A 248 -7.72 -14.50 -19.11
C PRO A 248 -6.35 -15.15 -18.93
N GLY A 249 -6.11 -16.27 -19.61
CA GLY A 249 -4.85 -17.00 -19.53
C GLY A 249 -3.68 -16.12 -19.98
N GLY A 250 -2.63 -16.04 -19.16
CA GLY A 250 -1.45 -15.22 -19.44
C GLY A 250 -1.59 -13.72 -19.09
N MET A 251 -2.78 -13.24 -18.68
CA MET A 251 -2.96 -11.87 -18.24
C MET A 251 -2.21 -11.60 -16.93
N PRO A 252 -1.36 -10.56 -16.85
CA PRO A 252 -0.71 -10.17 -15.60
C PRO A 252 -1.73 -9.58 -14.61
N PRO A 253 -1.78 -10.06 -13.35
CA PRO A 253 -2.65 -9.46 -12.34
C PRO A 253 -2.07 -8.14 -11.82
N ALA A 254 -2.94 -7.19 -11.50
CA ALA A 254 -2.62 -6.02 -10.67
C ALA A 254 -3.45 -6.09 -9.38
N LEU A 255 -2.77 -6.07 -8.24
CA LEU A 255 -3.38 -6.17 -6.92
C LEU A 255 -3.43 -4.80 -6.27
N LEU A 256 -4.57 -4.46 -5.66
CA LEU A 256 -4.72 -3.27 -4.84
C LEU A 256 -5.12 -3.68 -3.43
N LEU A 257 -4.38 -3.20 -2.43
CA LEU A 257 -4.77 -3.29 -1.03
C LEU A 257 -5.30 -1.94 -0.57
N ASN A 258 -6.62 -1.88 -0.38
CA ASN A 258 -7.27 -0.85 0.43
C ASN A 258 -7.60 -1.50 1.77
N GLU A 259 -8.87 -1.48 2.19
CA GLU A 259 -9.34 -2.28 3.33
C GLU A 259 -9.20 -3.80 3.09
N GLN A 260 -9.32 -4.25 1.83
CA GLN A 260 -9.23 -5.64 1.41
C GLN A 260 -8.48 -5.75 0.07
N PRO A 261 -7.79 -6.87 -0.19
CA PRO A 261 -7.13 -7.11 -1.47
C PRO A 261 -8.14 -7.25 -2.61
N VAL A 262 -7.92 -6.55 -3.71
CA VAL A 262 -8.76 -6.61 -4.92
C VAL A 262 -7.89 -6.69 -6.18
N ILE A 263 -8.27 -7.57 -7.11
CA ILE A 263 -7.69 -7.60 -8.45
C ILE A 263 -8.27 -6.46 -9.29
N LEU A 264 -7.44 -5.51 -9.69
CA LEU A 264 -7.88 -4.33 -10.42
C LEU A 264 -8.33 -4.64 -11.85
N ASN A 265 -7.82 -5.69 -12.47
CA ASN A 265 -8.14 -6.06 -13.86
C ASN A 265 -9.66 -6.14 -14.09
N SER A 266 -10.43 -6.66 -13.12
CA SER A 266 -11.88 -6.81 -13.23
C SER A 266 -12.66 -5.49 -13.17
N ARG A 267 -12.01 -4.39 -12.79
CA ARG A 267 -12.62 -3.04 -12.73
C ARG A 267 -12.46 -2.26 -14.04
N ALA A 268 -11.61 -2.70 -14.96
CA ALA A 268 -11.35 -2.03 -16.23
C ALA A 268 -12.14 -2.68 -17.36
N GLN A 269 -13.19 -1.99 -17.84
CA GLN A 269 -13.95 -2.45 -18.99
C GLN A 269 -13.15 -2.24 -20.28
N ASN A 270 -13.16 -3.23 -21.18
CA ASN A 270 -12.38 -3.22 -22.43
C ASN A 270 -10.86 -3.14 -22.23
N LEU A 271 -10.33 -3.54 -21.07
CA LEU A 271 -8.89 -3.65 -20.83
C LEU A 271 -8.20 -4.53 -21.90
N ALA A 272 -7.04 -4.09 -22.37
CA ALA A 272 -6.21 -4.89 -23.27
C ALA A 272 -5.74 -6.19 -22.58
N GLU A 273 -5.89 -7.32 -23.29
CA GLU A 273 -5.85 -8.67 -22.71
C GLU A 273 -4.54 -9.00 -21.95
N PHE A 274 -3.40 -8.49 -22.42
CA PHE A 274 -2.08 -8.79 -21.85
C PHE A 274 -1.44 -7.61 -21.10
N SER A 275 -2.26 -6.59 -20.79
CA SER A 275 -1.89 -5.48 -19.93
C SER A 275 -2.61 -5.57 -18.58
N HIS A 276 -2.36 -4.61 -17.69
CA HIS A 276 -3.07 -4.47 -16.43
C HIS A 276 -3.33 -2.98 -16.16
N PRO A 277 -4.38 -2.65 -15.38
CA PRO A 277 -4.61 -1.28 -14.96
C PRO A 277 -3.64 -0.87 -13.85
N ILE A 278 -3.54 0.44 -13.62
CA ILE A 278 -2.89 1.03 -12.44
C ILE A 278 -3.86 1.97 -11.73
N GLN A 279 -3.66 2.19 -10.44
CA GLN A 279 -4.30 3.28 -9.72
C GLN A 279 -3.40 4.52 -9.75
N THR A 280 -3.98 5.67 -10.09
CA THR A 280 -3.30 6.97 -10.06
C THR A 280 -3.21 7.50 -8.63
N GLU A 281 -2.36 8.50 -8.39
CA GLU A 281 -2.27 9.20 -7.10
C GLU A 281 -3.60 9.78 -6.60
N THR A 282 -4.49 10.14 -7.54
CA THR A 282 -5.83 10.65 -7.23
C THR A 282 -6.85 9.55 -6.95
N GLY A 283 -6.43 8.28 -6.97
CA GLY A 283 -7.29 7.12 -6.78
C GLY A 283 -8.06 6.66 -8.03
N SER A 284 -7.91 7.35 -9.17
CA SER A 284 -8.54 6.97 -10.44
C SER A 284 -7.89 5.71 -11.02
N LEU A 285 -8.65 4.91 -11.76
CA LEU A 285 -8.10 3.79 -12.52
C LEU A 285 -7.62 4.28 -13.89
N ALA A 286 -6.38 3.94 -14.26
CA ALA A 286 -5.82 4.16 -15.60
C ALA A 286 -5.49 2.81 -16.26
N PHE A 287 -5.84 2.64 -17.54
CA PHE A 287 -5.59 1.39 -18.28
C PHE A 287 -5.52 1.58 -19.79
N ILE A 288 -4.89 0.62 -20.48
CA ILE A 288 -4.86 0.53 -21.95
C ILE A 288 -6.10 -0.22 -22.41
N SER A 289 -6.91 0.38 -23.29
CA SER A 289 -8.08 -0.30 -23.87
C SER A 289 -7.66 -1.30 -24.95
N SER A 290 -8.55 -2.23 -25.31
CA SER A 290 -8.35 -3.17 -26.42
C SER A 290 -8.24 -2.49 -27.81
N GLN A 291 -8.42 -1.18 -27.87
CA GLN A 291 -8.23 -0.33 -29.05
C GLN A 291 -6.90 0.46 -29.02
N GLY A 292 -6.09 0.33 -27.97
CA GLY A 292 -4.82 1.07 -27.84
C GLY A 292 -4.99 2.50 -27.31
N GLU A 293 -6.10 2.79 -26.65
CA GLU A 293 -6.37 4.09 -26.00
C GLU A 293 -5.88 4.06 -24.55
N LEU A 294 -5.49 5.22 -24.01
CA LEU A 294 -5.33 5.39 -22.56
C LEU A 294 -6.65 5.87 -21.97
N VAL A 295 -7.25 5.04 -21.11
CA VAL A 295 -8.47 5.38 -20.38
C VAL A 295 -8.11 5.75 -18.95
N ILE A 296 -8.55 6.93 -18.49
CA ILE A 296 -8.46 7.36 -17.10
C ILE A 296 -9.87 7.58 -16.57
N SER A 297 -10.23 6.92 -15.47
CA SER A 297 -11.58 6.97 -14.92
C SER A 297 -12.00 8.40 -14.59
N GLY A 298 -13.18 8.80 -15.08
CA GLY A 298 -13.72 10.14 -14.94
C GLY A 298 -13.21 11.16 -15.97
N LYS A 299 -12.43 10.73 -16.97
CA LYS A 299 -11.92 11.57 -18.06
C LYS A 299 -12.30 10.99 -19.42
N ASP A 300 -12.25 11.83 -20.44
CA ASP A 300 -12.37 11.36 -21.83
C ASP A 300 -11.13 10.52 -22.20
N PRO A 301 -11.29 9.35 -22.85
CA PRO A 301 -10.16 8.52 -23.25
C PRO A 301 -9.23 9.23 -24.24
N VAL A 302 -7.92 9.04 -24.07
CA VAL A 302 -6.92 9.47 -25.05
C VAL A 302 -7.01 8.53 -26.24
N GLN A 303 -7.54 9.06 -27.35
CA GLN A 303 -7.90 8.30 -28.53
C GLN A 303 -6.70 7.67 -29.24
N THR A 304 -6.93 6.56 -29.95
CA THR A 304 -5.89 5.77 -30.65
C THR A 304 -5.13 6.59 -31.70
N ASP A 305 -5.78 7.54 -32.38
CA ASP A 305 -5.13 8.40 -33.37
C ASP A 305 -4.05 9.32 -32.77
N GLN A 306 -4.07 9.55 -31.45
CA GLN A 306 -3.08 10.33 -30.71
C GLN A 306 -1.99 9.44 -30.09
N LEU A 307 -2.40 8.35 -29.43
CA LEU A 307 -1.50 7.49 -28.66
C LEU A 307 -1.08 6.25 -29.46
N ASP A 308 -2.04 5.38 -29.78
CA ASP A 308 -1.85 4.03 -30.36
C ASP A 308 -0.93 3.18 -29.47
N ALA A 309 -1.35 2.94 -28.22
CA ALA A 309 -0.55 2.22 -27.22
C ALA A 309 -0.34 0.75 -27.59
N LEU A 310 0.82 0.21 -27.23
CA LEU A 310 1.09 -1.22 -27.33
C LEU A 310 0.15 -1.98 -26.38
N LEU A 311 -0.62 -2.95 -26.91
CA LEU A 311 -1.73 -3.60 -26.17
C LEU A 311 -1.29 -4.50 -25.02
N ASP A 312 -0.08 -5.04 -25.07
CA ASP A 312 0.55 -5.78 -23.98
C ASP A 312 1.53 -4.91 -23.18
N GLY A 313 1.59 -3.62 -23.48
CA GLY A 313 2.45 -2.66 -22.80
C GLY A 313 2.07 -2.43 -21.33
N ARG A 314 2.97 -1.79 -20.59
CA ARG A 314 2.72 -1.34 -19.20
C ARG A 314 2.56 0.17 -19.16
N ILE A 315 1.63 0.64 -18.34
CA ILE A 315 1.54 2.06 -18.00
C ILE A 315 2.57 2.33 -16.91
N LEU A 316 3.55 3.17 -17.20
CA LEU A 316 4.48 3.67 -16.21
C LEU A 316 3.99 4.99 -15.62
N SER A 317 4.39 5.29 -14.39
CA SER A 317 4.12 6.55 -13.70
C SER A 317 5.30 7.00 -12.86
N ASP A 318 5.54 8.31 -12.81
CA ASP A 318 6.60 8.93 -12.02
C ASP A 318 6.22 9.21 -10.57
N GLY A 319 4.94 8.96 -10.19
CA GLY A 319 4.40 9.29 -8.88
C GLY A 319 4.13 10.79 -8.67
N ARG A 320 4.11 11.59 -9.75
CA ARG A 320 3.70 13.01 -9.76
C ARG A 320 2.61 13.28 -10.80
N GLY A 321 1.89 12.25 -11.21
CA GLY A 321 0.76 12.30 -12.12
C GLY A 321 1.12 12.16 -13.61
N GLN A 322 2.38 11.97 -13.99
CA GLN A 322 2.71 11.71 -15.39
C GLN A 322 2.63 10.22 -15.72
N PHE A 323 2.37 9.93 -17.00
CA PHE A 323 2.31 8.58 -17.54
C PHE A 323 3.26 8.40 -18.71
N LEU A 324 3.90 7.23 -18.79
CA LEU A 324 4.77 6.87 -19.89
C LEU A 324 4.41 5.50 -20.44
N LEU A 325 4.22 5.41 -21.76
CA LEU A 325 3.79 4.20 -22.45
C LEU A 325 4.59 3.98 -23.74
N LEU A 326 4.74 2.71 -24.11
CA LEU A 326 5.15 2.34 -25.46
C LEU A 326 3.97 2.45 -26.42
N SER A 327 4.23 3.01 -27.60
CA SER A 327 3.20 3.33 -28.57
C SER A 327 3.66 3.15 -30.03
N ASN A 328 2.70 3.27 -30.95
CA ASN A 328 2.86 3.06 -32.37
C ASN A 328 3.41 1.66 -32.70
N PRO A 329 2.63 0.59 -32.44
CA PRO A 329 3.03 -0.79 -32.72
C PRO A 329 3.40 -0.99 -34.19
N SER A 330 4.41 -1.82 -34.43
CA SER A 330 4.93 -2.13 -35.75
C SER A 330 5.28 -3.60 -35.90
N ALA A 331 4.86 -4.19 -37.01
CA ALA A 331 5.28 -5.54 -37.43
C ALA A 331 6.57 -5.53 -38.27
N SER A 332 7.31 -4.41 -38.31
CA SER A 332 8.53 -4.26 -39.11
C SER A 332 9.70 -5.10 -38.61
N TYR A 333 9.65 -5.60 -37.38
CA TYR A 333 10.68 -6.47 -36.81
C TYR A 333 10.03 -7.70 -36.17
N ALA A 334 9.89 -8.77 -36.97
CA ALA A 334 9.22 -10.00 -36.54
C ALA A 334 10.20 -10.96 -35.84
N HIS A 335 10.72 -10.59 -34.67
CA HIS A 335 11.49 -11.53 -33.85
C HIS A 335 10.56 -12.46 -33.06
N GLY A 336 9.51 -11.91 -32.44
CA GLY A 336 8.41 -12.72 -31.92
C GLY A 336 8.61 -13.28 -30.52
N VAL A 337 9.68 -12.88 -29.81
CA VAL A 337 10.10 -13.57 -28.58
C VAL A 337 9.26 -13.23 -27.36
N LEU A 338 8.51 -12.12 -27.40
CA LEU A 338 7.68 -11.61 -26.31
C LEU A 338 6.22 -12.09 -26.38
N GLY A 339 5.91 -13.11 -27.20
CA GLY A 339 4.57 -13.69 -27.29
C GLY A 339 3.66 -13.09 -28.38
N ASP A 340 4.12 -12.06 -29.09
CA ASP A 340 3.61 -11.63 -30.40
C ASP A 340 4.73 -11.01 -31.26
N SER A 341 4.38 -10.49 -32.43
CA SER A 341 5.31 -9.91 -33.40
C SER A 341 5.17 -8.38 -33.55
N LEU A 342 4.65 -7.69 -32.55
CA LEU A 342 4.47 -6.24 -32.54
C LEU A 342 5.45 -5.61 -31.57
N GLU A 343 6.24 -4.68 -32.09
CA GLU A 343 7.20 -3.92 -31.29
C GLU A 343 6.88 -2.43 -31.41
N ALA A 344 7.19 -1.65 -30.38
CA ALA A 344 6.85 -0.23 -30.39
C ALA A 344 7.83 0.60 -31.24
N LYS A 345 7.31 1.66 -31.86
CA LYS A 345 8.10 2.66 -32.61
C LYS A 345 8.17 4.00 -31.89
N SER A 346 7.48 4.16 -30.77
CA SER A 346 7.48 5.40 -30.01
C SER A 346 7.37 5.16 -28.51
N VAL A 347 7.88 6.14 -27.75
CA VAL A 347 7.56 6.34 -26.34
C VAL A 347 6.66 7.57 -26.24
N SER A 348 5.54 7.47 -25.55
CA SER A 348 4.61 8.58 -25.32
C SER A 348 4.62 8.97 -23.84
N LEU A 349 4.90 10.24 -23.56
CA LEU A 349 4.80 10.85 -22.24
C LEU A 349 3.54 11.72 -22.18
N LEU A 350 2.72 11.51 -21.16
CA LEU A 350 1.45 12.20 -20.97
C LEU A 350 1.38 12.82 -19.56
N ASP A 351 0.64 13.91 -19.42
CA ASP A 351 0.34 14.49 -18.11
C ASP A 351 -0.81 13.77 -17.39
N ALA A 352 -1.12 14.24 -16.18
CA ALA A 352 -2.19 13.67 -15.37
C ALA A 352 -3.56 13.70 -16.03
N SER A 353 -3.80 14.63 -16.96
CA SER A 353 -5.05 14.73 -17.73
C SER A 353 -5.14 13.74 -18.87
N GLY A 354 -4.03 13.10 -19.24
CA GLY A 354 -3.90 12.30 -20.46
C GLY A 354 -3.51 13.13 -21.68
N ALA A 355 -3.12 14.40 -21.52
CA ALA A 355 -2.62 15.19 -22.64
C ALA A 355 -1.21 14.72 -22.99
N LEU A 356 -0.96 14.49 -24.28
CA LEU A 356 0.36 14.12 -24.79
C LEU A 356 1.34 15.29 -24.61
N LEU A 357 2.35 15.09 -23.77
CA LEU A 357 3.43 16.05 -23.53
C LEU A 357 4.56 15.88 -24.54
N GLN A 358 4.94 14.62 -24.80
CA GLN A 358 6.00 14.29 -25.74
C GLN A 358 5.77 12.94 -26.41
N LYS A 359 6.17 12.82 -27.68
CA LYS A 359 6.22 11.55 -28.41
C LYS A 359 7.61 11.38 -29.01
N ILE A 360 8.39 10.45 -28.45
CA ILE A 360 9.74 10.14 -28.88
C ILE A 360 9.64 9.02 -29.93
N THR A 361 9.79 9.37 -31.21
CA THR A 361 9.75 8.38 -32.30
C THR A 361 11.13 7.80 -32.58
N ILE A 362 11.23 6.47 -32.61
CA ILE A 362 12.47 5.77 -32.88
C ILE A 362 12.80 5.83 -34.38
N PRO A 363 13.97 6.38 -34.76
CA PRO A 363 14.30 6.63 -36.16
C PRO A 363 14.61 5.34 -36.92
N GLY A 364 14.45 5.41 -38.24
CA GLY A 364 14.85 4.34 -39.17
C GLY A 364 14.11 3.02 -38.93
N GLU A 365 14.85 1.91 -39.06
CA GLU A 365 14.33 0.54 -38.99
C GLU A 365 14.38 -0.06 -37.58
N GLN A 366 14.83 0.71 -36.59
CA GLN A 366 14.90 0.25 -35.20
C GLN A 366 13.51 0.20 -34.56
N VAL A 367 13.28 -0.79 -33.71
CA VAL A 367 12.09 -0.89 -32.85
C VAL A 367 12.52 -0.94 -31.39
N ILE A 368 11.58 -0.65 -30.49
CA ILE A 368 11.74 -0.89 -29.06
C ILE A 368 11.29 -2.33 -28.80
N GLU A 369 12.24 -3.22 -28.48
CA GLU A 369 11.95 -4.65 -28.23
C GLU A 369 11.74 -4.89 -26.74
N GLY A 370 10.50 -4.71 -26.28
CA GLY A 370 10.07 -4.76 -24.88
C GLY A 370 8.64 -4.25 -24.68
N ILE A 371 8.05 -4.52 -23.51
CA ILE A 371 6.68 -4.09 -23.17
C ILE A 371 6.62 -2.83 -22.28
N ALA A 372 7.77 -2.41 -21.76
CA ALA A 372 7.92 -1.22 -20.93
C ALA A 372 9.37 -0.72 -20.94
N PRO A 373 9.62 0.59 -20.90
CA PRO A 373 10.92 1.16 -20.58
C PRO A 373 11.29 0.94 -19.11
N ILE A 374 12.51 1.36 -18.74
CA ILE A 374 12.83 1.73 -17.36
C ILE A 374 12.87 3.26 -17.34
N TRP A 375 12.09 3.87 -16.45
CA TRP A 375 11.98 5.33 -16.33
C TRP A 375 12.60 5.79 -15.00
N ALA A 376 13.93 5.94 -14.99
CA ALA A 376 14.70 6.13 -13.77
C ALA A 376 15.80 7.18 -13.95
N ASP A 377 16.17 7.83 -12.86
CA ASP A 377 17.32 8.74 -12.76
C ASP A 377 18.62 7.91 -12.80
N LEU A 378 19.24 7.84 -13.97
CA LEU A 378 20.41 7.01 -14.23
C LEU A 378 21.71 7.76 -13.92
N ASP A 379 21.74 9.06 -14.16
CA ASP A 379 22.92 9.90 -13.94
C ASP A 379 22.92 10.65 -12.59
N ASN A 380 21.84 10.49 -11.82
CA ASN A 380 21.63 11.03 -10.48
C ASN A 380 21.60 12.56 -10.45
N ASP A 381 21.05 13.19 -11.49
CA ASP A 381 20.84 14.63 -11.59
C ASP A 381 19.47 15.10 -11.05
N GLY A 382 18.59 14.15 -10.70
CA GLY A 382 17.23 14.40 -10.18
C GLY A 382 16.14 14.41 -11.24
N LEU A 383 16.48 14.26 -12.52
CA LEU A 383 15.58 14.00 -13.63
C LEU A 383 15.58 12.50 -13.95
N ARG A 384 14.57 12.04 -14.70
CA ARG A 384 14.48 10.64 -15.09
C ARG A 384 14.87 10.49 -16.55
N GLU A 385 15.58 9.42 -16.84
CA GLU A 385 15.86 8.96 -18.19
C GLU A 385 14.94 7.82 -18.58
N ILE A 386 14.77 7.65 -19.88
CA ILE A 386 14.01 6.57 -20.51
C ILE A 386 15.02 5.60 -21.11
N ILE A 387 15.16 4.44 -20.48
CA ILE A 387 16.08 3.39 -20.89
C ILE A 387 15.30 2.37 -21.74
N LEU A 388 15.84 2.04 -22.91
CA LEU A 388 15.21 1.20 -23.92
C LEU A 388 16.17 0.13 -24.46
N THR A 389 15.61 -1.05 -24.80
CA THR A 389 16.23 -1.99 -25.73
C THR A 389 15.80 -1.63 -27.16
N LEU A 390 16.72 -1.10 -27.97
CA LEU A 390 16.47 -0.85 -29.39
C LEU A 390 17.03 -1.99 -30.24
N SER A 391 16.22 -2.52 -31.15
CA SER A 391 16.60 -3.66 -32.00
C SER A 391 16.40 -3.39 -33.48
N ASP A 392 17.31 -3.92 -34.30
CA ASP A 392 17.16 -3.94 -35.75
C ASP A 392 17.62 -5.26 -36.39
N ARG A 393 17.23 -5.47 -37.65
CA ARG A 393 17.48 -6.72 -38.40
C ARG A 393 18.96 -6.95 -38.77
N LYS A 394 19.81 -5.93 -38.65
CA LYS A 394 21.22 -5.96 -39.07
C LYS A 394 22.15 -6.14 -37.87
N ASN A 395 22.01 -5.29 -36.86
CA ASN A 395 22.92 -5.17 -35.73
C ASN A 395 22.39 -5.84 -34.46
N GLY A 396 21.10 -6.17 -34.41
CA GLY A 396 20.46 -6.73 -33.21
C GLY A 396 20.18 -5.65 -32.17
N ALA A 397 19.96 -6.09 -30.93
CA ALA A 397 19.61 -5.21 -29.84
C ALA A 397 20.80 -4.38 -29.33
N GLN A 398 20.51 -3.19 -28.81
CA GLN A 398 21.41 -2.33 -28.05
C GLN A 398 20.62 -1.61 -26.95
N LEU A 399 21.30 -1.20 -25.87
CA LEU A 399 20.70 -0.31 -24.87
C LEU A 399 20.78 1.13 -25.36
N ALA A 400 19.74 1.92 -25.10
CA ALA A 400 19.70 3.34 -25.40
C ALA A 400 19.06 4.10 -24.23
N VAL A 401 19.61 5.27 -23.93
CA VAL A 401 19.14 6.17 -22.87
C VAL A 401 18.69 7.46 -23.51
N TYR A 402 17.43 7.83 -23.28
CA TYR A 402 16.83 9.07 -23.76
C TYR A 402 16.47 9.97 -22.59
N SER A 403 16.55 11.29 -22.78
CA SER A 403 15.87 12.24 -21.90
C SER A 403 14.36 12.21 -22.13
N GLU A 404 13.58 12.74 -21.19
CA GLU A 404 12.13 12.94 -21.37
C GLU A 404 11.80 13.88 -22.54
N LEU A 405 12.76 14.69 -23.00
CA LEU A 405 12.64 15.54 -24.19
C LEU A 405 12.90 14.77 -25.50
N GLY A 406 13.33 13.51 -25.43
CA GLY A 406 13.63 12.68 -26.59
C GLY A 406 15.03 12.83 -27.16
N GLU A 407 15.94 13.46 -26.42
CA GLU A 407 17.35 13.54 -26.79
C GLU A 407 18.06 12.24 -26.41
N VAL A 408 18.94 11.74 -27.28
CA VAL A 408 19.77 10.57 -26.96
C VAL A 408 20.88 11.02 -26.01
N ILE A 409 20.86 10.51 -24.78
CA ILE A 409 21.89 10.75 -23.76
C ILE A 409 23.05 9.79 -23.96
N ALA A 410 22.76 8.50 -24.09
CA ALA A 410 23.79 7.49 -24.26
C ALA A 410 23.31 6.27 -25.06
N LEU A 411 24.27 5.59 -25.67
CA LEU A 411 24.07 4.31 -26.37
C LEU A 411 25.05 3.27 -25.84
N GLY A 412 24.58 2.03 -25.71
CA GLY A 412 25.43 0.86 -25.56
C GLY A 412 25.87 0.31 -26.91
N GLU A 413 26.86 -0.57 -26.89
CA GLU A 413 27.22 -1.33 -28.09
C GLU A 413 26.07 -2.24 -28.52
N SER A 414 25.81 -2.30 -29.83
CA SER A 414 24.92 -3.29 -30.41
C SER A 414 25.53 -4.68 -30.33
N ILE A 415 24.69 -5.72 -30.22
CA ILE A 415 25.15 -7.13 -30.22
C ILE A 415 25.94 -7.50 -31.50
N GLY A 416 25.73 -6.76 -32.59
CA GLY A 416 26.41 -6.96 -33.87
C GLY A 416 25.82 -8.08 -34.73
N THR A 417 24.68 -8.63 -34.33
CA THR A 417 23.94 -9.66 -35.08
C THR A 417 22.44 -9.44 -34.90
N GLY A 418 21.72 -9.22 -36.00
CA GLY A 418 20.25 -9.11 -36.01
C GLY A 418 19.54 -10.27 -35.32
N TYR A 419 18.34 -10.02 -34.79
CA TYR A 419 17.53 -11.03 -34.07
C TYR A 419 18.25 -11.63 -32.86
N ARG A 420 19.17 -10.87 -32.26
CA ARG A 420 19.67 -11.10 -30.91
C ARG A 420 19.10 -10.01 -30.04
N TRP A 421 18.52 -10.44 -28.92
CA TRP A 421 17.84 -9.58 -27.98
C TRP A 421 18.61 -9.50 -26.67
N ARG A 422 18.44 -8.38 -25.98
CA ARG A 422 18.97 -8.13 -24.64
C ARG A 422 17.88 -7.51 -23.79
N HIS A 423 17.80 -7.93 -22.54
CA HIS A 423 16.70 -7.56 -21.66
C HIS A 423 17.19 -6.66 -20.53
N GLN A 424 16.83 -5.39 -20.58
CA GLN A 424 17.07 -4.45 -19.48
C GLN A 424 16.30 -4.87 -18.22
N ILE A 425 16.98 -4.91 -17.07
CA ILE A 425 16.36 -5.37 -15.82
C ILE A 425 16.14 -4.21 -14.86
N ALA A 426 17.22 -3.53 -14.45
CA ALA A 426 17.16 -2.51 -13.42
C ALA A 426 18.29 -1.48 -13.53
N ALA A 427 17.99 -0.24 -13.11
CA ALA A 427 18.99 0.78 -12.80
C ALA A 427 19.03 0.98 -11.28
N ALA A 428 20.16 0.69 -10.63
CA ALA A 428 20.26 0.68 -9.17
C ALA A 428 21.71 0.95 -8.72
N PRO A 429 21.98 1.27 -7.44
CA PRO A 429 23.32 1.53 -6.93
C PRO A 429 24.14 0.23 -6.74
N PHE A 430 24.34 -0.53 -7.82
CA PHE A 430 25.12 -1.77 -7.83
C PHE A 430 26.62 -1.51 -7.70
N GLY A 431 27.10 -0.35 -8.15
CA GLY A 431 28.53 -0.08 -8.24
C GLY A 431 29.23 -0.28 -6.90
N PRO A 432 30.54 -0.64 -6.89
CA PRO A 432 31.28 -0.88 -5.66
C PRO A 432 31.34 0.33 -4.72
N ASN A 433 31.10 1.54 -5.22
CA ASN A 433 30.98 2.78 -4.44
C ASN A 433 29.54 3.30 -4.38
N ARG A 434 28.55 2.46 -4.69
CA ARG A 434 27.11 2.75 -4.79
C ARG A 434 26.75 3.72 -5.93
N GLU A 435 27.60 3.83 -6.93
CA GLU A 435 27.21 4.48 -8.18
C GLU A 435 26.07 3.71 -8.87
N VAL A 436 25.16 4.43 -9.52
CA VAL A 436 24.08 3.82 -10.28
C VAL A 436 24.66 3.13 -11.52
N GLU A 437 24.33 1.86 -11.68
CA GLU A 437 24.63 1.07 -12.87
C GLU A 437 23.33 0.48 -13.43
N LEU A 438 23.31 0.27 -14.74
CA LEU A 438 22.24 -0.46 -15.43
C LEU A 438 22.64 -1.91 -15.55
N VAL A 439 21.76 -2.83 -15.18
CA VAL A 439 21.95 -4.27 -15.37
C VAL A 439 20.96 -4.83 -16.38
N ASP A 440 21.46 -5.72 -17.22
CA ASP A 440 20.68 -6.38 -18.26
C ASP A 440 21.05 -7.86 -18.37
N VAL A 441 20.28 -8.61 -19.16
CA VAL A 441 20.62 -9.98 -19.56
C VAL A 441 20.73 -10.06 -21.08
N LEU A 442 21.94 -10.32 -21.55
CA LEU A 442 22.26 -10.56 -22.96
C LEU A 442 21.80 -11.96 -23.40
N THR A 443 20.98 -11.99 -24.45
CA THR A 443 20.43 -13.21 -25.06
C THR A 443 19.83 -14.21 -24.04
N PRO A 444 18.79 -13.82 -23.28
CA PRO A 444 18.29 -14.60 -22.13
C PRO A 444 17.94 -16.07 -22.44
N HIS A 445 17.35 -16.33 -23.60
CA HIS A 445 16.94 -17.67 -24.05
C HIS A 445 18.03 -18.43 -24.84
N LEU A 446 19.26 -17.91 -24.90
CA LEU A 446 20.39 -18.54 -25.59
C LEU A 446 21.64 -18.56 -24.70
N GLY A 447 22.32 -17.41 -24.57
CA GLY A 447 23.59 -17.28 -23.87
C GLY A 447 23.42 -17.01 -22.39
N GLY A 448 22.39 -16.25 -22.01
CA GLY A 448 22.07 -15.92 -20.62
C GLY A 448 23.26 -15.33 -19.87
N VAL A 449 23.64 -14.10 -20.24
CA VAL A 449 24.76 -13.40 -19.61
C VAL A 449 24.24 -12.12 -18.97
N VAL A 450 24.38 -12.02 -17.65
CA VAL A 450 24.13 -10.77 -16.93
C VAL A 450 25.25 -9.81 -17.26
N GLU A 451 24.94 -8.58 -17.68
CA GLU A 451 25.93 -7.53 -17.92
C GLU A 451 25.58 -6.28 -17.12
N PHE A 452 26.59 -5.66 -16.50
CA PHE A 452 26.47 -4.40 -15.77
C PHE A 452 27.10 -3.28 -16.59
N PHE A 453 26.41 -2.15 -16.68
CA PHE A 453 26.79 -0.99 -17.47
C PHE A 453 26.89 0.26 -16.62
N GLN A 454 27.96 1.00 -16.81
CA GLN A 454 28.12 2.33 -16.26
C GLN A 454 27.92 3.37 -17.36
N LEU A 455 27.19 4.43 -17.03
CA LEU A 455 27.11 5.61 -17.88
C LEU A 455 28.44 6.38 -17.84
N GLN A 456 29.11 6.51 -18.98
CA GLN A 456 30.38 7.23 -19.12
C GLN A 456 30.28 8.22 -20.30
N GLY A 457 29.92 9.47 -19.99
CA GLY A 457 29.60 10.47 -21.01
C GLY A 457 28.40 10.01 -21.84
N ALA A 458 28.56 9.91 -23.16
CA ALA A 458 27.50 9.50 -24.09
C ALA A 458 27.46 7.98 -24.37
N ALA A 459 28.10 7.16 -23.54
CA ALA A 459 28.19 5.72 -23.74
C ALA A 459 27.75 4.93 -22.50
N LEU A 460 27.08 3.80 -22.73
CA LEU A 460 26.90 2.75 -21.72
C LEU A 460 28.06 1.75 -21.86
N VAL A 461 28.98 1.78 -20.90
CA VAL A 461 30.19 0.95 -20.91
C VAL A 461 29.98 -0.27 -20.03
N LYS A 462 30.15 -1.47 -20.59
CA LYS A 462 30.09 -2.72 -19.82
C LYS A 462 31.27 -2.78 -18.84
N VAL A 463 30.97 -2.97 -17.56
CA VAL A 463 31.94 -2.97 -16.46
C VAL A 463 32.06 -4.32 -15.74
N ALA A 464 31.07 -5.20 -15.90
CA ALA A 464 31.13 -6.58 -15.41
C ALA A 464 30.15 -7.48 -16.17
N GLU A 465 30.37 -8.79 -16.11
CA GLU A 465 29.45 -9.80 -16.64
C GLU A 465 29.47 -11.09 -15.82
N VAL A 466 28.34 -11.81 -15.82
CA VAL A 466 28.19 -13.14 -15.20
C VAL A 466 27.35 -14.04 -16.10
N PRO A 467 27.89 -15.15 -16.65
CA PRO A 467 27.12 -16.07 -17.49
C PRO A 467 26.29 -17.06 -16.68
N GLY A 468 25.35 -17.73 -17.35
CA GLY A 468 24.60 -18.87 -16.80
C GLY A 468 23.23 -18.53 -16.21
N TYR A 469 22.76 -17.30 -16.40
CA TYR A 469 21.51 -16.81 -15.82
C TYR A 469 20.58 -16.24 -16.89
N THR A 470 19.28 -16.34 -16.65
CA THR A 470 18.26 -15.83 -17.59
C THR A 470 17.26 -14.92 -16.88
N SER A 471 16.64 -14.05 -17.65
CA SER A 471 15.53 -13.21 -17.22
C SER A 471 14.23 -13.52 -17.98
N HIS A 472 14.26 -14.48 -18.91
CA HIS A 472 13.15 -14.70 -19.84
C HIS A 472 13.15 -16.10 -20.45
N VAL A 473 11.95 -16.63 -20.66
CA VAL A 473 11.69 -17.88 -21.39
C VAL A 473 11.06 -17.53 -22.73
N ILE A 474 11.59 -18.10 -23.82
CA ILE A 474 11.11 -17.83 -25.18
C ILE A 474 9.60 -18.01 -25.32
N ASN A 475 8.94 -17.09 -26.02
CA ASN A 475 7.49 -17.00 -26.22
C ASN A 475 6.67 -16.69 -24.95
N SER A 476 7.32 -16.37 -23.84
CA SER A 476 6.64 -15.86 -22.64
C SER A 476 6.48 -14.35 -22.70
N ARG A 477 5.33 -13.85 -22.24
CA ARG A 477 5.11 -12.41 -21.95
C ARG A 477 5.68 -11.98 -20.60
N ASN A 478 6.17 -12.92 -19.81
CA ASN A 478 6.75 -12.64 -18.51
C ASN A 478 8.18 -12.13 -18.64
N LEU A 479 8.34 -10.82 -18.44
CA LEU A 479 9.62 -10.12 -18.40
C LEU A 479 10.05 -9.78 -16.96
N ASP A 480 9.41 -10.35 -15.95
CA ASP A 480 9.57 -9.93 -14.56
C ASP A 480 10.26 -11.02 -13.71
N MET A 481 11.06 -11.90 -14.34
CA MET A 481 11.74 -13.03 -13.68
C MET A 481 13.03 -12.64 -12.94
N ALA A 482 13.40 -11.36 -12.94
CA ALA A 482 14.60 -10.85 -12.29
C ALA A 482 14.27 -9.60 -11.46
N ALA A 483 14.98 -9.40 -10.37
CA ALA A 483 14.79 -8.28 -9.45
C ALA A 483 16.12 -7.85 -8.83
N ALA A 484 16.19 -6.59 -8.43
CA ALA A 484 17.31 -6.00 -7.72
C ALA A 484 16.87 -5.49 -6.35
N GLY A 485 17.70 -5.70 -5.34
CA GLY A 485 17.43 -5.35 -3.94
C GLY A 485 18.58 -5.80 -3.04
N ASP A 486 18.53 -5.45 -1.76
CA ASP A 486 19.45 -6.00 -0.76
C ASP A 486 18.91 -7.36 -0.29
N PHE A 487 19.52 -8.44 -0.75
CA PHE A 487 19.01 -9.80 -0.54
C PHE A 487 19.88 -10.64 0.39
N ASN A 488 20.91 -10.04 0.98
CA ASN A 488 21.71 -10.63 2.06
C ASN A 488 21.76 -9.74 3.32
N ALA A 489 21.01 -8.64 3.35
CA ALA A 489 20.91 -7.65 4.41
C ALA A 489 22.26 -7.03 4.82
N ASP A 490 23.15 -6.81 3.85
CA ASP A 490 24.48 -6.22 4.08
C ASP A 490 24.60 -4.74 3.66
N GLY A 491 23.50 -4.16 3.15
CA GLY A 491 23.42 -2.78 2.71
C GLY A 491 23.97 -2.53 1.30
N ARG A 492 24.20 -3.58 0.50
CA ARG A 492 24.47 -3.49 -0.94
C ARG A 492 23.29 -4.02 -1.75
N VAL A 493 23.28 -3.71 -3.04
CA VAL A 493 22.24 -4.15 -3.96
C VAL A 493 22.78 -5.32 -4.76
N GLU A 494 22.05 -6.41 -4.74
CA GLU A 494 22.29 -7.60 -5.56
C GLU A 494 21.21 -7.75 -6.63
N LEU A 495 21.55 -8.52 -7.66
CA LEU A 495 20.60 -9.04 -8.64
C LEU A 495 20.18 -10.45 -8.24
N LEU A 496 18.88 -10.70 -8.21
CA LEU A 496 18.26 -12.01 -8.02
C LEU A 496 17.55 -12.43 -9.30
N LEU A 497 17.94 -13.56 -9.88
CA LEU A 497 17.36 -14.09 -11.11
C LEU A 497 17.60 -15.60 -11.27
N PRO A 498 16.81 -16.32 -12.07
CA PRO A 498 17.01 -17.76 -12.23
C PRO A 498 18.27 -18.09 -13.04
N ASN A 499 18.89 -19.22 -12.71
CA ASN A 499 19.85 -19.86 -13.60
C ASN A 499 19.17 -20.26 -14.94
N GLN A 500 19.94 -20.57 -15.98
CA GLN A 500 19.35 -20.93 -17.29
C GLN A 500 18.43 -22.16 -17.25
N ASN A 501 18.64 -23.06 -16.29
CA ASN A 501 17.78 -24.23 -16.10
C ASN A 501 16.50 -23.88 -15.33
N LEU A 502 16.33 -22.66 -14.83
CA LEU A 502 15.20 -22.21 -14.01
C LEU A 502 15.04 -22.95 -12.68
N THR A 503 16.04 -23.70 -12.22
CA THR A 503 15.94 -24.55 -11.01
C THR A 503 16.52 -23.90 -9.75
N GLU A 504 17.23 -22.80 -9.89
CA GLU A 504 17.87 -22.07 -8.80
C GLU A 504 17.78 -20.57 -9.05
N LEU A 505 17.71 -19.76 -8.00
CA LEU A 505 17.89 -18.31 -8.08
C LEU A 505 19.33 -17.95 -7.72
N GLY A 506 20.04 -17.31 -8.64
CA GLY A 506 21.36 -16.76 -8.38
C GLY A 506 21.26 -15.41 -7.69
N LEU A 507 22.07 -15.23 -6.66
CA LEU A 507 22.30 -13.96 -5.99
C LEU A 507 23.63 -13.38 -6.47
N ILE A 508 23.59 -12.33 -7.28
CA ILE A 508 24.76 -11.75 -7.95
C ILE A 508 25.05 -10.36 -7.40
N GLN A 509 26.28 -10.13 -6.96
CA GLN A 509 26.72 -8.86 -6.42
C GLN A 509 27.86 -8.26 -7.25
N ARG A 510 27.83 -6.95 -7.46
CA ARG A 510 28.95 -6.19 -8.03
C ARG A 510 30.02 -5.91 -6.98
N ASN A 511 31.28 -5.97 -7.39
CA ASN A 511 32.43 -5.61 -6.57
C ASN A 511 33.52 -4.92 -7.41
N ALA A 512 34.60 -4.51 -6.76
CA ALA A 512 35.68 -3.77 -7.43
C ALA A 512 36.39 -4.54 -8.56
N ASN A 513 36.27 -5.88 -8.60
CA ASN A 513 36.92 -6.73 -9.60
C ASN A 513 35.97 -7.24 -10.69
N GLY A 514 34.67 -6.90 -10.64
CA GLY A 514 33.66 -7.41 -11.56
C GLY A 514 32.35 -7.70 -10.83
N ALA A 515 31.77 -8.87 -11.06
CA ALA A 515 30.58 -9.35 -10.36
C ALA A 515 30.78 -10.80 -9.91
N GLU A 516 30.18 -11.17 -8.79
CA GLU A 516 30.30 -12.50 -8.20
C GLU A 516 28.94 -13.08 -7.86
N VAL A 517 28.82 -14.41 -7.98
CA VAL A 517 27.65 -15.15 -7.50
C VAL A 517 27.88 -15.47 -6.03
N LEU A 518 27.12 -14.84 -5.13
CA LEU A 518 27.21 -15.09 -3.70
C LEU A 518 26.59 -16.43 -3.31
N ALA A 519 25.46 -16.78 -3.93
CA ALA A 519 24.75 -18.02 -3.68
C ALA A 519 23.87 -18.42 -4.87
N ASN A 520 23.53 -19.71 -4.94
CA ASN A 520 22.42 -20.22 -5.73
C ASN A 520 21.41 -20.86 -4.79
N LEU A 521 20.19 -20.30 -4.78
CA LEU A 521 19.10 -20.74 -3.92
C LEU A 521 18.27 -21.80 -4.66
N PRO A 522 18.22 -23.05 -4.17
CA PRO A 522 17.50 -24.11 -4.87
C PRO A 522 15.99 -23.89 -4.85
N LEU A 523 15.34 -24.07 -6.00
CA LEU A 523 13.89 -24.06 -6.14
C LEU A 523 13.33 -25.48 -6.07
N ALA A 524 12.08 -25.60 -5.63
CA ALA A 524 11.35 -26.88 -5.59
C ALA A 524 10.75 -27.25 -6.96
N GLY A 525 11.42 -26.92 -8.07
CA GLY A 525 10.93 -27.08 -9.44
C GLY A 525 11.58 -26.07 -10.37
N HIS A 526 10.98 -25.86 -11.55
CA HIS A 526 11.37 -24.79 -12.48
C HIS A 526 10.57 -23.52 -12.17
N LEU A 527 11.23 -22.36 -12.14
CA LEU A 527 10.56 -21.07 -12.04
C LEU A 527 9.63 -20.85 -13.25
N THR A 528 8.35 -20.60 -12.99
CA THR A 528 7.34 -20.33 -14.03
C THR A 528 6.72 -18.94 -13.94
N SER A 529 6.86 -18.26 -12.79
CA SER A 529 6.35 -16.92 -12.58
C SER A 529 7.43 -15.84 -12.61
N ASN A 530 7.00 -14.59 -12.42
CA ASN A 530 7.88 -13.48 -12.07
C ASN A 530 8.44 -13.65 -10.65
N LEU A 531 9.43 -12.82 -10.30
CA LEU A 531 9.80 -12.56 -8.91
C LEU A 531 8.97 -11.39 -8.40
N ALA A 532 8.22 -11.62 -7.32
CA ALA A 532 7.40 -10.61 -6.68
C ALA A 532 8.10 -10.10 -5.40
N LEU A 533 8.30 -8.79 -5.30
CA LEU A 533 8.91 -8.15 -4.14
C LEU A 533 7.86 -7.29 -3.44
N VAL A 534 7.76 -7.43 -2.12
CA VAL A 534 6.80 -6.70 -1.29
C VAL A 534 7.56 -5.94 -0.21
N PRO A 535 7.60 -4.60 -0.25
CA PRO A 535 8.09 -3.78 0.85
C PRO A 535 7.28 -4.00 2.12
N LEU A 536 7.98 -4.15 3.24
CA LEU A 536 7.41 -4.30 4.57
C LEU A 536 7.85 -3.15 5.48
N PRO A 537 7.14 -2.91 6.59
CA PRO A 537 7.54 -1.92 7.58
C PRO A 537 8.96 -2.16 8.09
N GLY A 538 9.65 -1.07 8.48
CA GLY A 538 11.02 -1.15 8.99
C GLY A 538 12.08 -1.40 7.92
N GLY A 539 11.76 -1.20 6.64
CA GLY A 539 12.70 -1.36 5.53
C GLY A 539 13.00 -2.81 5.17
N GLN A 540 12.13 -3.73 5.57
CA GLN A 540 12.24 -5.15 5.22
C GLN A 540 11.59 -5.44 3.86
N LEU A 541 11.94 -6.58 3.27
CA LEU A 541 11.36 -7.09 2.04
C LEU A 541 10.84 -8.50 2.25
N ALA A 542 9.75 -8.82 1.55
CA ALA A 542 9.38 -10.20 1.25
C ALA A 542 9.57 -10.47 -0.23
N VAL A 543 9.93 -11.70 -0.57
CA VAL A 543 10.15 -12.16 -1.95
C VAL A 543 9.26 -13.37 -2.19
N ALA A 544 8.67 -13.48 -3.37
CA ALA A 544 7.93 -14.67 -3.76
C ALA A 544 8.20 -15.11 -5.21
N ALA A 545 8.09 -16.42 -5.42
CA ALA A 545 8.30 -17.09 -6.69
C ALA A 545 7.36 -18.28 -6.83
N GLY A 546 6.89 -18.54 -8.05
CA GLY A 546 6.01 -19.65 -8.40
C GLY A 546 6.73 -20.67 -9.29
N MET A 547 6.49 -21.96 -9.03
CA MET A 547 7.16 -23.06 -9.73
C MET A 547 6.20 -24.06 -10.38
N ASP A 548 6.68 -24.78 -11.40
CA ASP A 548 5.95 -25.84 -12.11
C ASP A 548 5.52 -27.03 -11.24
N SER A 549 6.13 -27.19 -10.07
CA SER A 549 5.71 -28.13 -9.03
C SER A 549 4.39 -27.74 -8.34
N SER A 550 3.71 -26.69 -8.83
CA SER A 550 2.48 -26.12 -8.26
C SER A 550 2.73 -25.61 -6.83
N ILE A 551 3.83 -24.89 -6.65
CA ILE A 551 4.21 -24.27 -5.37
C ILE A 551 4.36 -22.77 -5.58
N LEU A 552 3.80 -21.99 -4.65
CA LEU A 552 4.17 -20.60 -4.39
C LEU A 552 5.13 -20.59 -3.20
N ARG A 553 6.38 -20.19 -3.43
CA ARG A 553 7.39 -20.00 -2.39
C ARG A 553 7.45 -18.54 -1.98
N ILE A 554 7.47 -18.27 -0.67
CA ILE A 554 7.58 -16.93 -0.09
C ILE A 554 8.73 -16.93 0.91
N TRP A 555 9.67 -16.00 0.75
CA TRP A 555 10.68 -15.66 1.74
C TRP A 555 10.23 -14.43 2.50
N LEU A 556 10.22 -14.53 3.83
CA LEU A 556 9.88 -13.47 4.77
C LEU A 556 11.12 -13.16 5.62
N PRO A 557 11.25 -11.90 6.12
CA PRO A 557 12.38 -11.47 6.94
C PRO A 557 12.43 -12.14 8.33
#